data_AF-A0A2E6ES60-F1
#
_entry.id   AF-A0A2E6ES60-F1
#
_cell.length_a   1.000
_cell.length_b   1.000
_cell.length_c   1.000
_cell.angle_alpha   90.00
_cell.angle_beta   90.00
_cell.angle_gamma   90.00
#
_symmetry.space_group_name_H-M   'P 1'
#
loop_
_entity.id
_entity.type
_entity.pdbx_description
1 polymer ?
#
loop_
_entity_poly.entity_id
_entity_poly.type
_entity_poly.pdbx_seq_one_letter_code
_entity_poly.pdbx_strand_id
1 'polypeptide(L)'
;MTAPPTARDLLPRILVAALLAPLLCSCGASEDELSLGPADELAVLREMVFVREEDGVSDAFDLDGRVSTDTDAEGCYHEDVVGLDGEPGIDNTFANVLPALEVAGGAALEPLIQASINDGRLLLMIGLDGIDDRRNDDCVRLRISRGMGAPAVGGDGLILPGQTFDPDPQRGESVVECAELSGGVLRGSSFSLRLELNIFDEYIDLTLLDGVLEMELLPERGYIGRIGGGVSIQEVKDNVASLDGIGDEIPAMIDSILELNADLVPDDWGNCTQMSVTFHFTAASAFYFAEPVSAAAR
;
A
#
# COMPACT_ATOMS: atom_id res chain seq x y z
N MET A 1 27.14 50.96 36.11
CA MET A 1 27.77 52.31 36.14
C MET A 1 28.84 52.25 37.23
N THR A 2 30.15 52.40 37.01
CA THR A 2 30.96 52.85 35.85
C THR A 2 32.33 52.13 35.87
N ALA A 3 32.93 51.85 34.71
CA ALA A 3 34.31 51.35 34.52
C ALA A 3 35.28 52.54 34.22
N PRO A 4 36.58 52.36 33.88
CA PRO A 4 37.44 51.16 33.86
C PRO A 4 38.56 51.24 34.93
N PRO A 5 39.92 51.31 34.71
CA PRO A 5 40.74 51.53 33.50
C PRO A 5 41.61 50.33 33.02
N THR A 6 42.38 50.62 31.97
CA THR A 6 43.45 49.89 31.23
C THR A 6 44.79 49.81 32.00
N ALA A 7 45.86 49.06 31.66
CA ALA A 7 46.54 48.92 30.35
C ALA A 7 47.82 48.03 30.46
N ARG A 8 48.38 47.61 29.30
CA ARG A 8 49.82 47.32 29.04
C ARG A 8 50.44 46.07 29.75
N ASP A 9 51.46 45.38 29.19
CA ASP A 9 52.27 45.62 27.99
C ASP A 9 52.91 44.33 27.41
N LEU A 10 53.31 44.40 26.14
CA LEU A 10 54.48 43.75 25.51
C LEU A 10 54.73 42.22 25.60
N LEU A 11 54.54 41.56 24.44
CA LEU A 11 55.36 40.43 23.98
C LEU A 11 56.85 40.87 23.81
N PRO A 12 57.82 39.96 23.97
CA PRO A 12 58.35 39.32 22.76
C PRO A 12 58.61 37.80 22.86
N ARG A 13 58.86 37.20 21.69
CA ARG A 13 59.10 35.76 21.44
C ARG A 13 60.54 35.32 21.76
N ILE A 14 60.73 33.99 21.72
CA ILE A 14 61.96 33.15 21.58
C ILE A 14 62.11 32.24 22.82
N LEU A 15 61.53 31.04 22.85
CA LEU A 15 61.91 29.79 22.16
C LEU A 15 63.20 29.16 22.74
N VAL A 16 63.06 28.00 23.43
CA VAL A 16 63.84 26.76 23.27
C VAL A 16 63.23 25.66 24.15
N ALA A 17 63.26 24.43 23.63
CA ALA A 17 62.55 23.23 24.06
C ALA A 17 62.81 22.69 25.49
N ALA A 18 61.81 21.99 26.03
CA ALA A 18 62.01 20.78 26.84
C ALA A 18 60.82 19.81 26.68
N LEU A 19 61.12 18.52 26.64
CA LEU A 19 60.17 17.40 26.48
C LEU A 19 59.13 17.36 27.61
N LEU A 20 57.88 17.01 27.27
CA LEU A 20 57.08 16.01 27.98
C LEU A 20 55.82 15.67 27.18
N ALA A 21 55.80 14.48 26.58
CA ALA A 21 54.63 13.93 25.90
C ALA A 21 53.82 13.06 26.87
N PRO A 22 52.53 13.34 27.11
CA PRO A 22 51.59 12.32 27.56
C PRO A 22 51.10 11.53 26.33
N LEU A 23 51.15 10.19 26.40
CA LEU A 23 50.47 9.34 25.42
C LEU A 23 48.96 9.55 25.55
N LEU A 24 48.39 10.37 24.69
CA LEU A 24 46.98 10.22 24.34
C LEU A 24 46.90 9.03 23.38
N CYS A 25 46.45 7.88 23.90
CA CYS A 25 45.90 6.83 23.05
C CYS A 25 44.64 7.39 22.37
N SER A 26 44.84 8.07 21.25
CA SER A 26 43.80 8.30 20.26
C SER A 26 43.42 6.92 19.73
N CYS A 27 42.45 6.29 20.38
CA CYS A 27 41.66 5.25 19.77
C CYS A 27 40.82 5.96 18.71
N GLY A 28 41.42 6.13 17.52
CA GLY A 28 40.67 6.47 16.33
C GLY A 28 39.76 5.31 16.02
N ALA A 29 38.59 5.30 16.65
CA ALA A 29 37.43 4.71 16.00
C ALA A 29 37.29 5.50 14.70
N SER A 30 37.61 4.85 13.58
CA SER A 30 36.98 5.23 12.33
C SER A 30 35.48 5.23 12.61
N GLU A 31 34.83 6.35 12.32
CA GLU A 31 33.43 6.34 11.95
C GLU A 31 33.39 5.63 10.59
N ASP A 32 33.64 4.32 10.59
CA ASP A 32 33.15 3.44 9.56
C ASP A 32 31.63 3.54 9.69
N GLU A 33 31.06 4.43 8.86
CA GLU A 33 29.66 4.36 8.52
C GLU A 33 29.40 2.90 8.18
N LEU A 34 28.64 2.23 9.05
CA LEU A 34 27.96 1.01 8.67
C LEU A 34 27.00 1.42 7.56
N SER A 35 27.51 1.36 6.33
CA SER A 35 26.71 1.08 5.15
C SER A 35 26.05 -0.25 5.44
N LEU A 36 24.92 -0.15 6.14
CA LEU A 36 23.79 -1.02 5.94
C LEU A 36 23.64 -1.09 4.42
N GLY A 37 23.67 -2.31 3.89
CA GLY A 37 23.27 -2.51 2.50
C GLY A 37 21.80 -2.12 2.32
N PRO A 38 21.25 -2.27 1.10
CA PRO A 38 19.84 -2.02 0.83
C PRO A 38 18.96 -2.58 1.94
N ALA A 39 18.07 -1.73 2.46
CA ALA A 39 17.26 -2.04 3.61
C ALA A 39 15.96 -2.69 3.18
N ASP A 40 15.83 -4.00 3.43
CA ASP A 40 14.55 -4.68 3.26
C ASP A 40 13.56 -4.18 4.32
N GLU A 41 12.37 -3.76 3.87
CA GLU A 41 11.30 -3.28 4.72
C GLU A 41 10.03 -4.11 4.52
N LEU A 42 9.28 -4.29 5.60
CA LEU A 42 7.96 -4.91 5.57
C LEU A 42 6.95 -3.94 6.16
N ALA A 43 5.84 -3.77 5.47
CA ALA A 43 4.65 -3.08 5.96
C ALA A 43 3.49 -4.08 6.03
N VAL A 44 2.61 -3.92 7.02
CA VAL A 44 1.36 -4.68 7.14
C VAL A 44 0.19 -3.70 7.09
N LEU A 45 -0.80 -3.97 6.23
CA LEU A 45 -2.00 -3.14 6.15
C LEU A 45 -2.77 -3.21 7.47
N ARG A 46 -3.15 -2.05 7.99
CA ARG A 46 -3.90 -1.89 9.25
C ARG A 46 -5.37 -1.56 8.99
N GLU A 47 -5.63 -0.88 7.88
CA GLU A 47 -6.92 -0.32 7.48
C GLU A 47 -7.00 -0.27 5.96
N MET A 48 -8.19 -0.50 5.43
CA MET A 48 -8.48 -0.43 4.00
C MET A 48 -9.94 0.03 3.82
N VAL A 49 -10.15 1.11 3.07
CA VAL A 49 -11.46 1.73 2.81
C VAL A 49 -11.63 2.02 1.33
N PHE A 50 -12.85 1.98 0.81
CA PHE A 50 -13.08 2.28 -0.60
C PHE A 50 -12.94 3.77 -0.88
N VAL A 51 -12.25 4.11 -1.97
CA VAL A 51 -12.23 5.47 -2.49
C VAL A 51 -13.62 5.81 -3.03
N ARG A 52 -14.13 6.99 -2.65
CA ARG A 52 -15.43 7.48 -3.08
C ARG A 52 -15.29 8.46 -4.24
N GLU A 53 -16.38 8.65 -4.95
CA GLU A 53 -16.56 9.72 -5.93
C GLU A 53 -17.44 10.81 -5.31
N GLU A 54 -17.03 12.08 -5.40
CA GLU A 54 -17.82 13.23 -4.98
C GLU A 54 -17.84 14.28 -6.11
N ASP A 55 -19.03 14.65 -6.59
CA ASP A 55 -19.24 15.64 -7.65
C ASP A 55 -18.39 15.43 -8.94
N GLY A 56 -18.18 14.17 -9.35
CA GLY A 56 -17.35 13.81 -10.52
C GLY A 56 -15.84 13.87 -10.27
N VAL A 57 -15.41 13.81 -9.00
CA VAL A 57 -14.01 13.81 -8.58
C VAL A 57 -13.70 12.58 -7.71
N SER A 58 -12.56 11.91 -7.94
CA SER A 58 -12.14 10.75 -7.12
C SER A 58 -10.62 10.64 -6.96
N ASP A 59 -10.17 10.14 -5.80
CA ASP A 59 -8.74 9.91 -5.47
C ASP A 59 -8.26 8.53 -5.96
N ALA A 60 -8.53 8.24 -7.24
CA ALA A 60 -8.31 6.93 -7.86
C ALA A 60 -7.25 7.00 -8.96
N PHE A 61 -7.26 6.04 -9.89
CA PHE A 61 -6.24 5.88 -10.92
C PHE A 61 -6.83 5.93 -12.33
N ASP A 62 -6.04 6.42 -13.27
CA ASP A 62 -6.17 6.08 -14.69
C ASP A 62 -5.62 4.65 -14.85
N LEU A 63 -6.51 3.69 -15.11
CA LEU A 63 -6.20 2.25 -15.21
C LEU A 63 -6.13 1.78 -16.67
N ASP A 64 -6.79 2.47 -17.60
CA ASP A 64 -6.90 2.06 -19.01
C ASP A 64 -6.12 2.95 -20.01
N GLY A 65 -5.55 4.06 -19.53
CA GLY A 65 -4.72 5.02 -20.25
C GLY A 65 -5.50 5.99 -21.13
N ARG A 66 -6.79 6.23 -20.85
CA ARG A 66 -7.72 6.93 -21.74
C ARG A 66 -8.45 8.09 -21.03
N VAL A 67 -9.31 8.75 -21.79
CA VAL A 67 -10.23 9.80 -21.31
C VAL A 67 -11.54 9.58 -22.05
N SER A 68 -12.38 8.73 -21.47
CA SER A 68 -13.63 8.21 -21.99
C SER A 68 -14.79 9.19 -21.78
N THR A 69 -15.91 8.90 -22.45
CA THR A 69 -17.15 9.69 -22.36
C THR A 69 -18.35 8.76 -22.49
N ASP A 70 -19.55 9.26 -22.20
CA ASP A 70 -20.84 8.56 -22.43
C ASP A 70 -21.10 8.12 -23.89
N THR A 71 -20.22 8.48 -24.83
CA THR A 71 -20.26 8.04 -26.24
C THR A 71 -19.07 7.19 -26.68
N ASP A 72 -18.09 6.92 -25.81
CA ASP A 72 -16.91 6.11 -26.15
C ASP A 72 -17.18 4.62 -25.94
N ALA A 73 -17.10 3.85 -27.02
CA ALA A 73 -17.29 2.40 -27.00
C ALA A 73 -16.08 1.64 -26.44
N GLU A 74 -14.87 2.22 -26.51
CA GLU A 74 -13.67 1.58 -25.95
C GLU A 74 -13.62 1.76 -24.43
N GLY A 75 -14.12 2.90 -23.93
CA GLY A 75 -14.37 3.19 -22.50
C GLY A 75 -15.78 2.80 -22.01
N CYS A 76 -16.37 1.75 -22.59
CA CYS A 76 -17.60 1.13 -22.07
C CYS A 76 -18.87 2.02 -22.00
N TYR A 77 -18.86 3.19 -22.64
CA TYR A 77 -19.83 4.28 -22.46
C TYR A 77 -19.92 4.82 -21.02
N HIS A 78 -18.86 4.63 -20.24
CA HIS A 78 -18.65 5.31 -18.97
C HIS A 78 -17.86 6.61 -19.21
N GLU A 79 -18.24 7.68 -18.50
CA GLU A 79 -17.51 8.94 -18.50
C GLU A 79 -16.55 8.93 -17.31
N ASP A 80 -15.25 9.09 -17.58
CA ASP A 80 -14.22 9.05 -16.55
C ASP A 80 -14.35 10.25 -15.62
N VAL A 81 -13.97 10.05 -14.35
CA VAL A 81 -13.98 11.14 -13.37
C VAL A 81 -12.67 11.92 -13.42
N VAL A 82 -12.63 13.05 -12.70
CA VAL A 82 -11.43 13.88 -12.59
C VAL A 82 -10.71 13.55 -11.29
N GLY A 83 -9.39 13.51 -11.29
CA GLY A 83 -8.59 13.31 -10.08
C GLY A 83 -8.47 14.57 -9.22
N LEU A 84 -7.90 14.42 -8.02
CA LEU A 84 -7.82 15.51 -7.04
C LEU A 84 -6.97 16.70 -7.50
N ASP A 85 -5.97 16.48 -8.36
CA ASP A 85 -5.09 17.51 -8.91
C ASP A 85 -5.60 18.05 -10.28
N GLY A 86 -6.76 17.57 -10.75
CA GLY A 86 -7.40 17.98 -12.00
C GLY A 86 -6.99 17.16 -13.23
N GLU A 87 -6.35 16.01 -13.02
CA GLU A 87 -6.05 15.02 -14.05
C GLU A 87 -7.34 14.36 -14.58
N PRO A 88 -7.54 14.25 -15.90
CA PRO A 88 -8.66 13.51 -16.48
C PRO A 88 -8.35 12.01 -16.56
N GLY A 89 -9.37 11.19 -16.82
CA GLY A 89 -9.19 9.77 -17.13
C GLY A 89 -9.14 8.87 -15.90
N ILE A 90 -9.81 9.25 -14.80
CA ILE A 90 -9.79 8.45 -13.57
C ILE A 90 -10.93 7.44 -13.56
N ASP A 91 -10.57 6.17 -13.34
CA ASP A 91 -11.46 5.01 -13.22
C ASP A 91 -11.76 4.72 -11.74
N ASN A 92 -13.04 4.81 -11.33
CA ASN A 92 -13.48 4.32 -10.01
C ASN A 92 -14.98 3.97 -9.96
N THR A 93 -15.53 3.32 -10.99
CA THR A 93 -16.98 3.08 -11.11
C THR A 93 -17.58 2.24 -9.97
N PHE A 94 -16.77 1.45 -9.24
CA PHE A 94 -17.23 0.80 -8.00
C PHE A 94 -17.74 1.81 -6.94
N ALA A 95 -17.24 3.05 -6.93
CA ALA A 95 -17.72 4.11 -6.06
C ALA A 95 -19.22 4.42 -6.26
N ASN A 96 -19.72 4.29 -7.49
CA ASN A 96 -21.14 4.49 -7.83
C ASN A 96 -22.03 3.31 -7.40
N VAL A 97 -21.44 2.13 -7.25
CA VAL A 97 -22.14 0.92 -6.78
C VAL A 97 -22.29 0.91 -5.25
N LEU A 98 -21.32 1.48 -4.51
CA LEU A 98 -21.30 1.48 -3.04
C LEU A 98 -22.58 1.99 -2.36
N PRO A 99 -23.19 3.14 -2.73
CA PRO A 99 -24.42 3.63 -2.09
C PRO A 99 -25.60 2.66 -2.25
N ALA A 100 -25.69 1.95 -3.39
CA ALA A 100 -26.72 0.95 -3.63
C ALA A 100 -26.49 -0.29 -2.75
N LEU A 101 -25.24 -0.75 -2.63
CA LEU A 101 -24.86 -1.82 -1.70
C LEU A 101 -25.17 -1.43 -0.25
N GLU A 102 -24.82 -0.22 0.18
CA GLU A 102 -25.06 0.28 1.54
C GLU A 102 -26.55 0.22 1.92
N VAL A 103 -27.44 0.69 1.03
CA VAL A 103 -28.90 0.60 1.20
C VAL A 103 -29.40 -0.84 1.21
N ALA A 104 -28.77 -1.74 0.45
CA ALA A 104 -29.09 -3.17 0.42
C ALA A 104 -28.55 -3.97 1.65
N GLY A 105 -27.87 -3.30 2.59
CA GLY A 105 -27.30 -3.92 3.80
C GLY A 105 -25.77 -4.05 3.80
N GLY A 106 -25.12 -3.68 2.70
CA GLY A 106 -23.67 -3.61 2.53
C GLY A 106 -22.96 -2.54 3.35
N ALA A 107 -23.68 -1.73 4.15
CA ALA A 107 -23.10 -0.74 5.06
C ALA A 107 -22.20 -1.37 6.16
N ALA A 108 -22.18 -2.70 6.28
CA ALA A 108 -21.24 -3.44 7.11
C ALA A 108 -19.92 -3.81 6.41
N LEU A 109 -19.77 -3.59 5.09
CA LEU A 109 -18.65 -4.12 4.29
C LEU A 109 -17.28 -3.63 4.77
N GLU A 110 -17.08 -2.32 4.89
CA GLU A 110 -15.83 -1.74 5.41
C GLU A 110 -15.53 -2.21 6.86
N PRO A 111 -16.49 -2.17 7.82
CA PRO A 111 -16.32 -2.80 9.14
C PRO A 111 -15.95 -4.29 9.12
N LEU A 112 -16.46 -5.06 8.16
CA LEU A 112 -16.16 -6.50 8.01
C LEU A 112 -14.77 -6.73 7.41
N ILE A 113 -14.34 -5.89 6.46
CA ILE A 113 -12.96 -5.85 5.96
C ILE A 113 -12.00 -5.51 7.10
N GLN A 114 -12.30 -4.47 7.89
CA GLN A 114 -11.50 -4.07 9.04
C GLN A 114 -11.41 -5.16 10.12
N ALA A 115 -12.52 -5.86 10.40
CA ALA A 115 -12.51 -7.02 11.27
C ALA A 115 -11.63 -8.16 10.70
N SER A 116 -11.71 -8.43 9.39
CA SER A 116 -10.89 -9.42 8.71
C SER A 116 -9.39 -9.10 8.80
N ILE A 117 -8.99 -7.83 8.62
CA ILE A 117 -7.61 -7.35 8.82
C ILE A 117 -7.16 -7.59 10.26
N ASN A 118 -7.96 -7.13 11.24
CA ASN A 118 -7.65 -7.23 12.67
C ASN A 118 -7.59 -8.68 13.20
N ASP A 119 -8.38 -9.60 12.63
CA ASP A 119 -8.33 -11.03 12.96
C ASP A 119 -7.15 -11.76 12.28
N GLY A 120 -6.42 -11.10 11.37
CA GLY A 120 -5.40 -11.71 10.51
C GLY A 120 -5.97 -12.52 9.35
N ARG A 121 -7.30 -12.50 9.16
CA ARG A 121 -7.98 -13.20 8.05
C ARG A 121 -7.75 -12.50 6.71
N LEU A 122 -7.54 -11.18 6.70
CA LEU A 122 -7.00 -10.39 5.58
C LEU A 122 -5.68 -9.72 5.99
N LEU A 123 -4.69 -10.52 6.41
CA LEU A 123 -3.36 -10.00 6.69
C LEU A 123 -2.61 -9.76 5.37
N LEU A 124 -2.68 -8.54 4.83
CA LEU A 124 -1.95 -8.11 3.64
C LEU A 124 -0.60 -7.48 4.03
N MET A 125 0.46 -7.90 3.36
CA MET A 125 1.83 -7.44 3.62
C MET A 125 2.46 -6.90 2.35
N ILE A 126 3.12 -5.75 2.48
CA ILE A 126 3.91 -5.10 1.43
C ILE A 126 5.38 -5.19 1.83
N GLY A 127 6.14 -6.06 1.17
CA GLY A 127 7.59 -6.12 1.25
C GLY A 127 8.23 -5.18 0.23
N LEU A 128 9.22 -4.43 0.65
CA LEU A 128 10.07 -3.58 -0.18
C LEU A 128 11.51 -4.04 -0.01
N ASP A 129 12.07 -4.69 -1.02
CA ASP A 129 13.46 -5.14 -0.97
C ASP A 129 14.32 -4.23 -1.85
N GLY A 130 15.59 -4.03 -1.47
CA GLY A 130 16.52 -3.28 -2.29
C GLY A 130 16.58 -1.76 -2.09
N ILE A 131 15.91 -1.19 -1.07
CA ILE A 131 15.88 0.28 -0.87
C ILE A 131 17.26 0.81 -0.45
N ASP A 132 17.87 1.66 -1.28
CA ASP A 132 19.08 2.42 -0.96
C ASP A 132 18.75 3.84 -0.39
N ASP A 133 17.76 4.55 -0.94
CA ASP A 133 17.24 5.83 -0.40
C ASP A 133 15.70 5.86 -0.35
N ARG A 134 15.14 5.93 0.87
CA ARG A 134 13.69 6.03 1.14
C ARG A 134 13.00 7.25 0.52
N ARG A 135 13.73 8.21 -0.06
CA ARG A 135 13.16 9.37 -0.77
C ARG A 135 13.23 9.22 -2.29
N ASN A 136 14.29 8.65 -2.86
CA ASN A 136 14.42 8.48 -4.30
C ASN A 136 15.22 7.22 -4.61
N ASP A 137 14.61 6.25 -5.28
CA ASP A 137 15.24 5.01 -5.70
C ASP A 137 14.66 4.59 -7.05
N ASP A 138 15.54 4.35 -8.03
CA ASP A 138 15.14 4.06 -9.41
C ASP A 138 14.46 2.68 -9.54
N CYS A 139 14.68 1.75 -8.59
CA CYS A 139 14.28 0.35 -8.76
C CYS A 139 14.13 -0.42 -7.43
N VAL A 140 13.00 -0.25 -6.74
CA VAL A 140 12.66 -1.03 -5.53
C VAL A 140 11.90 -2.29 -5.93
N ARG A 141 12.26 -3.46 -5.36
CA ARG A 141 11.49 -4.69 -5.54
C ARG A 141 10.27 -4.64 -4.61
N LEU A 142 9.08 -4.49 -5.19
CA LEU A 142 7.81 -4.49 -4.45
C LEU A 142 7.22 -5.91 -4.46
N ARG A 143 6.88 -6.43 -3.28
CA ARG A 143 6.20 -7.72 -3.10
C ARG A 143 4.93 -7.53 -2.28
N ILE A 144 3.79 -7.94 -2.83
CA ILE A 144 2.51 -7.95 -2.13
C ILE A 144 2.19 -9.41 -1.81
N SER A 145 1.99 -9.72 -0.54
CA SER A 145 1.78 -11.10 -0.08
C SER A 145 0.73 -11.17 1.01
N ARG A 146 0.22 -12.38 1.25
CA ARG A 146 -0.64 -12.68 2.40
C ARG A 146 0.23 -13.14 3.56
N GLY A 147 0.01 -12.60 4.74
CA GLY A 147 0.66 -13.03 5.98
C GLY A 147 -0.11 -14.15 6.68
N MET A 148 0.56 -14.83 7.61
CA MET A 148 -0.03 -15.81 8.52
C MET A 148 -0.09 -15.31 9.97
N GLY A 149 -1.06 -15.83 10.72
CA GLY A 149 -1.23 -15.58 12.14
C GLY A 149 -2.26 -14.49 12.46
N ALA A 150 -2.51 -14.28 13.75
CA ALA A 150 -3.40 -13.23 14.25
C ALA A 150 -2.55 -12.07 14.79
N PRO A 151 -2.69 -10.83 14.28
CA PRO A 151 -1.94 -9.68 14.75
C PRO A 151 -2.41 -9.23 16.13
N ALA A 152 -1.52 -8.64 16.92
CA ALA A 152 -1.91 -7.85 18.08
C ALA A 152 -2.53 -6.53 17.62
N VAL A 153 -3.71 -6.20 18.15
CA VAL A 153 -4.50 -5.01 17.84
C VAL A 153 -4.45 -4.04 19.03
N GLY A 154 -4.33 -2.75 18.73
CA GLY A 154 -4.28 -1.69 19.73
C GLY A 154 -5.66 -1.31 20.30
N GLY A 155 -5.66 -0.40 21.28
CA GLY A 155 -6.90 0.16 21.83
C GLY A 155 -7.64 1.12 20.87
N ASP A 156 -6.98 1.48 19.76
CA ASP A 156 -7.51 2.19 18.60
C ASP A 156 -8.26 1.27 17.62
N GLY A 157 -8.18 -0.06 17.79
CA GLY A 157 -8.80 -1.03 16.88
C GLY A 157 -7.99 -1.26 15.60
N LEU A 158 -6.70 -0.94 15.59
CA LEU A 158 -5.79 -1.15 14.46
C LEU A 158 -4.62 -2.07 14.84
N ILE A 159 -4.05 -2.79 13.88
CA ILE A 159 -2.84 -3.62 14.07
C ILE A 159 -1.70 -2.79 14.67
N LEU A 160 -1.00 -3.31 15.70
CA LEU A 160 0.15 -2.64 16.30
C LEU A 160 1.40 -2.70 15.38
N PRO A 161 2.22 -1.62 15.31
CA PRO A 161 3.47 -1.63 14.56
C PRO A 161 4.56 -2.48 15.23
N GLY A 162 5.58 -2.84 14.45
CA GLY A 162 6.78 -3.54 14.91
C GLY A 162 6.59 -5.04 15.17
N GLN A 163 5.50 -5.62 14.70
CA GLN A 163 5.21 -7.05 14.80
C GLN A 163 5.99 -7.88 13.76
N THR A 164 6.01 -9.20 13.97
CA THR A 164 6.72 -10.15 13.11
C THR A 164 5.74 -11.13 12.49
N PHE A 165 5.83 -11.34 11.18
CA PHE A 165 4.90 -12.18 10.41
C PHE A 165 5.64 -13.08 9.42
N ASP A 166 5.02 -14.21 9.07
CA ASP A 166 5.45 -15.09 7.98
C ASP A 166 4.54 -14.88 6.76
N PRO A 167 5.05 -14.90 5.52
CA PRO A 167 4.22 -15.00 4.33
C PRO A 167 3.55 -16.37 4.24
N ASP A 168 2.30 -16.41 3.79
CA ASP A 168 1.53 -17.63 3.54
C ASP A 168 2.01 -18.30 2.25
N PRO A 169 2.74 -19.43 2.33
CA PRO A 169 3.33 -20.07 1.15
C PRO A 169 2.29 -20.72 0.24
N GLN A 170 1.02 -20.82 0.65
CA GLN A 170 -0.06 -21.38 -0.17
C GLN A 170 -0.75 -20.33 -1.04
N ARG A 171 -0.64 -19.04 -0.70
CA ARG A 171 -1.32 -17.94 -1.38
C ARG A 171 -0.45 -17.19 -2.40
N GLY A 172 0.86 -17.46 -2.39
CA GLY A 172 1.82 -16.81 -3.29
C GLY A 172 2.09 -15.35 -2.94
N GLU A 173 2.87 -14.71 -3.81
CA GLU A 173 3.16 -13.28 -3.76
C GLU A 173 3.06 -12.67 -5.17
N SER A 174 2.59 -11.43 -5.22
CA SER A 174 2.58 -10.59 -6.41
C SER A 174 3.85 -9.76 -6.39
N VAL A 175 4.63 -9.77 -7.46
CA VAL A 175 5.96 -9.13 -7.50
C VAL A 175 6.03 -8.11 -8.62
N VAL A 176 6.40 -6.88 -8.28
CA VAL A 176 6.86 -5.86 -9.22
C VAL A 176 8.38 -5.75 -9.03
N GLU A 177 9.13 -6.26 -10.00
CA GLU A 177 10.60 -6.38 -9.91
C GLU A 177 11.33 -5.03 -9.85
N CYS A 178 10.67 -3.94 -10.28
CA CYS A 178 11.26 -2.59 -10.35
C CYS A 178 10.13 -1.54 -10.25
N ALA A 179 9.82 -1.13 -9.03
CA ALA A 179 8.90 -0.02 -8.73
C ALA A 179 9.72 1.28 -8.52
N GLU A 180 9.22 2.41 -9.04
CA GLU A 180 9.89 3.71 -8.90
C GLU A 180 9.54 4.32 -7.54
N LEU A 181 10.56 4.74 -6.78
CA LEU A 181 10.40 5.54 -5.57
C LEU A 181 10.88 6.96 -5.86
N SER A 182 9.98 7.94 -5.78
CA SER A 182 10.28 9.33 -6.15
C SER A 182 9.63 10.31 -5.17
N GLY A 183 10.43 11.21 -4.58
CA GLY A 183 9.96 12.16 -3.56
C GLY A 183 9.47 11.53 -2.23
N GLY A 184 9.70 10.24 -2.01
CA GLY A 184 9.15 9.44 -0.91
C GLY A 184 7.85 8.70 -1.25
N VAL A 185 7.41 8.73 -2.51
CA VAL A 185 6.23 8.00 -2.99
C VAL A 185 6.69 6.86 -3.91
N LEU A 186 6.35 5.63 -3.53
CA LEU A 186 6.57 4.42 -4.33
C LEU A 186 5.39 4.21 -5.29
N ARG A 187 5.67 3.91 -6.56
CA ARG A 187 4.68 3.52 -7.57
C ARG A 187 5.02 2.16 -8.17
N GLY A 188 4.06 1.25 -8.11
CA GLY A 188 4.12 -0.07 -8.75
C GLY A 188 2.83 -0.36 -9.52
N SER A 189 2.93 -1.11 -10.62
CA SER A 189 1.79 -1.44 -11.48
C SER A 189 1.94 -2.83 -12.10
N SER A 190 0.92 -3.27 -12.86
CA SER A 190 0.94 -4.54 -13.61
C SER A 190 1.11 -5.79 -12.74
N PHE A 191 0.50 -5.79 -11.56
CA PHE A 191 0.40 -6.96 -10.68
C PHE A 191 -1.05 -7.45 -10.56
N SER A 192 -1.25 -8.67 -10.07
CA SER A 192 -2.59 -9.16 -9.71
C SER A 192 -2.61 -9.55 -8.23
N LEU A 193 -3.66 -9.21 -7.50
CA LEU A 193 -3.77 -9.46 -6.05
C LEU A 193 -5.06 -10.22 -5.73
N ARG A 194 -4.92 -11.43 -5.17
CA ARG A 194 -6.06 -12.26 -4.77
C ARG A 194 -6.48 -12.01 -3.31
N LEU A 195 -7.70 -11.52 -3.16
CA LEU A 195 -8.33 -11.06 -1.94
C LEU A 195 -9.36 -12.08 -1.44
N GLU A 196 -8.86 -13.21 -0.91
CA GLU A 196 -9.70 -14.14 -0.16
C GLU A 196 -10.13 -13.51 1.18
N LEU A 197 -11.42 -13.18 1.28
CA LEU A 197 -12.13 -12.67 2.44
C LEU A 197 -13.03 -13.75 3.02
N ASN A 198 -13.04 -13.88 4.35
CA ASN A 198 -13.98 -14.75 5.05
C ASN A 198 -14.92 -13.88 5.88
N ILE A 199 -16.22 -13.90 5.60
CA ILE A 199 -17.22 -13.07 6.29
C ILE A 199 -18.25 -14.01 6.92
N PHE A 200 -18.13 -14.19 8.24
CA PHE A 200 -18.80 -15.27 8.98
C PHE A 200 -18.47 -16.64 8.37
N ASP A 201 -19.48 -17.36 7.86
CA ASP A 201 -19.33 -18.65 7.19
C ASP A 201 -19.20 -18.54 5.66
N GLU A 202 -19.30 -17.31 5.11
CA GLU A 202 -19.22 -17.02 3.68
C GLU A 202 -17.77 -16.77 3.22
N TYR A 203 -17.45 -17.31 2.05
CA TYR A 203 -16.14 -17.22 1.41
C TYR A 203 -16.25 -16.34 0.17
N ILE A 204 -15.58 -15.19 0.19
CA ILE A 204 -15.50 -14.27 -0.95
C ILE A 204 -14.06 -14.29 -1.47
N ASP A 205 -13.88 -14.67 -2.73
CA ASP A 205 -12.59 -14.72 -3.40
C ASP A 205 -12.62 -13.76 -4.59
N LEU A 206 -11.87 -12.66 -4.51
CA LEU A 206 -11.83 -11.62 -5.54
C LEU A 206 -10.41 -11.39 -6.02
N THR A 207 -10.21 -11.26 -7.33
CA THR A 207 -8.92 -10.94 -7.91
C THR A 207 -8.91 -9.51 -8.40
N LEU A 208 -8.04 -8.68 -7.82
CA LEU A 208 -7.69 -7.38 -8.37
C LEU A 208 -6.70 -7.61 -9.53
N LEU A 209 -7.13 -7.23 -10.73
CA LEU A 209 -6.43 -7.40 -12.00
C LEU A 209 -5.78 -6.07 -12.41
N ASP A 210 -4.66 -6.19 -13.15
CA ASP A 210 -3.85 -5.07 -13.65
C ASP A 210 -3.61 -3.95 -12.62
N GLY A 211 -3.35 -4.38 -11.38
CA GLY A 211 -3.33 -3.54 -10.20
C GLY A 211 -2.23 -2.48 -10.24
N VAL A 212 -2.57 -1.32 -9.68
CA VAL A 212 -1.71 -0.15 -9.48
C VAL A 212 -1.67 0.19 -8.00
N LEU A 213 -0.50 0.56 -7.50
CA LEU A 213 -0.25 0.95 -6.12
C LEU A 213 0.58 2.24 -6.08
N GLU A 214 0.11 3.19 -5.29
CA GLU A 214 0.86 4.38 -4.90
C GLU A 214 0.94 4.46 -3.38
N MET A 215 2.15 4.57 -2.82
CA MET A 215 2.37 4.53 -1.37
C MET A 215 3.43 5.53 -0.91
N GLU A 216 3.06 6.42 0.02
CA GLU A 216 3.98 7.33 0.69
C GLU A 216 4.71 6.64 1.86
N LEU A 217 6.04 6.73 1.86
CA LEU A 217 6.92 6.22 2.90
C LEU A 217 7.13 7.29 3.98
N LEU A 218 6.35 7.24 5.07
CA LEU A 218 6.39 8.25 6.13
C LEU A 218 7.67 8.16 6.99
N PRO A 219 8.13 9.27 7.61
CA PRO A 219 9.39 9.31 8.36
C PRO A 219 9.52 8.33 9.54
N GLU A 220 8.41 7.96 10.19
CA GLU A 220 8.40 7.05 11.35
C GLU A 220 8.13 5.58 10.98
N ARG A 221 8.37 5.19 9.72
CA ARG A 221 8.04 3.85 9.16
C ARG A 221 6.53 3.52 9.25
N GLY A 222 5.69 4.54 9.17
CA GLY A 222 4.31 4.40 8.73
C GLY A 222 4.23 4.47 7.21
N TYR A 223 3.13 3.98 6.64
CA TYR A 223 2.85 4.08 5.23
C TYR A 223 1.37 4.40 5.03
N ILE A 224 1.08 5.24 4.06
CA ILE A 224 -0.28 5.53 3.58
C ILE A 224 -0.26 5.41 2.06
N GLY A 225 -1.38 5.05 1.46
CA GLY A 225 -1.41 4.90 0.02
C GLY A 225 -2.77 4.51 -0.51
N ARG A 226 -2.79 4.30 -1.82
CA ARG A 226 -3.94 3.82 -2.57
C ARG A 226 -3.54 2.63 -3.44
N ILE A 227 -4.45 1.67 -3.55
CA ILE A 227 -4.31 0.48 -4.39
C ILE A 227 -5.59 0.31 -5.20
N GLY A 228 -5.47 0.18 -6.51
CA GLY A 228 -6.61 0.07 -7.42
C GLY A 228 -6.33 -0.89 -8.57
N GLY A 229 -7.34 -1.15 -9.38
CA GLY A 229 -7.31 -2.10 -10.48
C GLY A 229 -8.72 -2.55 -10.87
N GLY A 230 -8.81 -3.47 -11.83
CA GLY A 230 -10.08 -4.06 -12.24
C GLY A 230 -10.47 -5.26 -11.37
N VAL A 231 -11.76 -5.40 -11.09
CA VAL A 231 -12.35 -6.64 -10.51
C VAL A 231 -13.29 -7.24 -11.53
N SER A 232 -13.18 -8.55 -11.79
CA SER A 232 -14.05 -9.22 -12.76
C SER A 232 -15.49 -9.25 -12.29
N ILE A 233 -16.43 -8.75 -13.12
CA ILE A 233 -17.86 -8.82 -12.79
C ILE A 233 -18.35 -10.28 -12.71
N GLN A 234 -17.76 -11.20 -13.48
CA GLN A 234 -18.11 -12.62 -13.41
C GLN A 234 -17.70 -13.24 -12.08
N GLU A 235 -16.50 -12.90 -11.58
CA GLU A 235 -16.03 -13.37 -10.27
C GLU A 235 -16.96 -12.87 -9.15
N VAL A 236 -17.38 -11.59 -9.18
CA VAL A 236 -18.37 -11.07 -8.21
C VAL A 236 -19.72 -11.79 -8.33
N LYS A 237 -20.23 -12.01 -9.54
CA LYS A 237 -21.48 -12.77 -9.78
C LYS A 237 -21.39 -14.20 -9.24
N ASP A 238 -20.29 -14.90 -9.48
CA ASP A 238 -20.06 -16.27 -9.02
C ASP A 238 -19.97 -16.34 -7.48
N ASN A 239 -19.28 -15.38 -6.84
CA ASN A 239 -19.24 -15.26 -5.39
C ASN A 239 -20.64 -15.03 -4.81
N VAL A 240 -21.40 -14.07 -5.34
CA VAL A 240 -22.77 -13.78 -4.88
C VAL A 240 -23.69 -14.98 -5.07
N ALA A 241 -23.61 -15.67 -6.20
CA ALA A 241 -24.38 -16.89 -6.45
C ALA A 241 -24.00 -18.08 -5.55
N SER A 242 -22.85 -18.03 -4.87
CA SER A 242 -22.40 -19.04 -3.92
C SER A 242 -22.89 -18.82 -2.48
N LEU A 243 -23.37 -17.61 -2.15
CA LEU A 243 -23.82 -17.25 -0.79
C LEU A 243 -25.11 -17.98 -0.42
N ASP A 244 -25.16 -18.54 0.78
CA ASP A 244 -26.32 -19.32 1.24
C ASP A 244 -27.46 -18.41 1.73
N GLY A 245 -28.69 -18.70 1.29
CA GLY A 245 -29.91 -18.10 1.85
C GLY A 245 -30.27 -16.68 1.39
N ILE A 246 -29.58 -16.10 0.40
CA ILE A 246 -29.83 -14.73 -0.09
C ILE A 246 -31.05 -14.59 -1.04
N GLY A 247 -31.64 -15.70 -1.49
CA GLY A 247 -32.76 -15.71 -2.46
C GLY A 247 -32.33 -15.41 -3.90
N ASP A 248 -33.21 -15.68 -4.88
CA ASP A 248 -32.89 -15.52 -6.31
C ASP A 248 -32.92 -14.04 -6.74
N GLU A 249 -33.59 -13.18 -5.97
CA GLU A 249 -33.75 -11.75 -6.27
C GLU A 249 -32.48 -10.93 -6.07
N ILE A 250 -31.63 -11.27 -5.10
CA ILE A 250 -30.38 -10.53 -4.83
C ILE A 250 -29.35 -10.76 -5.96
N PRO A 251 -29.03 -12.01 -6.38
CA PRO A 251 -28.14 -12.24 -7.52
C PRO A 251 -28.59 -11.51 -8.78
N ALA A 252 -29.88 -11.56 -9.14
CA ALA A 252 -30.39 -10.87 -10.33
C ALA A 252 -30.30 -9.33 -10.25
N MET A 253 -30.42 -8.76 -9.05
CA MET A 253 -30.23 -7.33 -8.82
C MET A 253 -28.75 -6.94 -8.95
N ILE A 254 -27.84 -7.73 -8.34
CA ILE A 254 -26.40 -7.48 -8.40
C ILE A 254 -25.88 -7.67 -9.83
N ASP A 255 -26.31 -8.71 -10.53
CA ASP A 255 -26.03 -8.98 -11.96
C ASP A 255 -26.30 -7.74 -12.82
N SER A 256 -27.51 -7.17 -12.68
CA SER A 256 -27.91 -5.95 -13.37
C SER A 256 -27.07 -4.72 -12.99
N ILE A 257 -26.69 -4.59 -11.72
CA ILE A 257 -25.86 -3.46 -11.27
C ILE A 257 -24.44 -3.56 -11.83
N LEU A 258 -23.83 -4.74 -11.78
CA LEU A 258 -22.46 -4.97 -12.26
C LEU A 258 -22.34 -4.76 -13.77
N GLU A 259 -23.30 -5.23 -14.57
CA GLU A 259 -23.30 -5.03 -16.03
C GLU A 259 -23.49 -3.56 -16.43
N LEU A 260 -24.19 -2.77 -15.61
CA LEU A 260 -24.40 -1.34 -15.83
C LEU A 260 -23.27 -0.44 -15.27
N ASN A 261 -22.25 -1.04 -14.63
CA ASN A 261 -21.15 -0.34 -13.95
C ASN A 261 -19.78 -0.96 -14.29
N ALA A 262 -19.71 -1.78 -15.34
CA ALA A 262 -18.46 -2.32 -15.86
C ALA A 262 -17.85 -1.33 -16.85
N ASP A 263 -16.70 -0.78 -16.49
CA ASP A 263 -15.98 0.29 -17.19
C ASP A 263 -14.61 -0.16 -17.74
N LEU A 264 -14.17 -1.38 -17.41
CA LEU A 264 -12.87 -1.91 -17.83
C LEU A 264 -12.98 -3.17 -18.69
N VAL A 265 -12.07 -3.25 -19.67
CA VAL A 265 -11.83 -4.39 -20.56
C VAL A 265 -13.10 -4.85 -21.32
N PRO A 266 -13.45 -4.16 -22.42
CA PRO A 266 -14.51 -4.60 -23.33
C PRO A 266 -14.21 -5.95 -23.99
N ASP A 267 -15.24 -6.78 -24.14
CA ASP A 267 -15.22 -8.02 -24.90
C ASP A 267 -15.37 -7.80 -26.42
N ASP A 268 -15.34 -8.89 -27.21
CA ASP A 268 -15.52 -8.87 -28.68
C ASP A 268 -16.87 -8.26 -29.14
N TRP A 269 -17.82 -8.06 -28.24
CA TRP A 269 -19.14 -7.47 -28.48
C TRP A 269 -19.29 -6.06 -27.89
N GLY A 270 -18.27 -5.55 -27.18
CA GLY A 270 -18.26 -4.24 -26.54
C GLY A 270 -18.90 -4.19 -25.16
N ASN A 271 -19.14 -5.34 -24.49
CA ASN A 271 -19.55 -5.35 -23.09
C ASN A 271 -18.32 -5.45 -22.20
N CYS A 272 -18.26 -4.65 -21.14
CA CYS A 272 -17.09 -4.62 -20.28
C CYS A 272 -17.15 -5.69 -19.18
N THR A 273 -15.99 -6.26 -18.91
CA THR A 273 -15.85 -7.52 -18.15
C THR A 273 -15.25 -7.33 -16.77
N GLN A 274 -14.76 -6.12 -16.51
CA GLN A 274 -14.19 -5.69 -15.25
C GLN A 274 -14.80 -4.35 -14.83
N MET A 275 -14.76 -4.08 -13.54
CA MET A 275 -15.15 -2.82 -12.93
C MET A 275 -13.97 -2.28 -12.14
N SER A 276 -13.64 -1.01 -12.34
CA SER A 276 -12.57 -0.32 -11.63
C SER A 276 -12.93 -0.12 -10.16
N VAL A 277 -11.95 -0.35 -9.28
CA VAL A 277 -12.07 -0.07 -7.85
C VAL A 277 -10.74 0.45 -7.33
N THR A 278 -10.79 1.47 -6.46
CA THR A 278 -9.64 1.89 -5.67
C THR A 278 -9.93 1.85 -4.18
N PHE A 279 -8.93 1.47 -3.39
CA PHE A 279 -8.92 1.49 -1.93
C PHE A 279 -7.85 2.44 -1.42
N HIS A 280 -8.17 3.25 -0.42
CA HIS A 280 -7.16 3.84 0.45
C HIS A 280 -6.77 2.85 1.54
N PHE A 281 -5.48 2.83 1.89
CA PHE A 281 -4.96 2.00 2.97
C PHE A 281 -4.01 2.75 3.88
N THR A 282 -3.93 2.30 5.13
CA THR A 282 -2.82 2.63 6.03
C THR A 282 -2.06 1.35 6.38
N ALA A 283 -0.74 1.45 6.51
CA ALA A 283 0.10 0.32 6.88
C ALA A 283 1.14 0.71 7.94
N ALA A 284 1.53 -0.25 8.76
CA ALA A 284 2.56 -0.11 9.79
C ALA A 284 3.79 -0.95 9.43
N SER A 285 4.99 -0.48 9.80
CA SER A 285 6.20 -1.32 9.76
C SER A 285 5.99 -2.63 10.53
N ALA A 286 6.44 -3.71 9.92
CA ALA A 286 6.54 -5.04 10.49
C ALA A 286 7.92 -5.63 10.14
N PHE A 287 8.14 -6.89 10.47
CA PHE A 287 9.35 -7.64 10.15
C PHE A 287 8.98 -9.05 9.69
N TYR A 288 9.77 -9.64 8.78
CA TYR A 288 9.69 -11.08 8.55
C TYR A 288 10.24 -11.84 9.76
N PHE A 289 9.75 -13.06 10.02
CA PHE A 289 10.50 -13.95 10.92
C PHE A 289 11.88 -14.20 10.34
N ALA A 290 12.91 -14.04 11.18
CA ALA A 290 14.26 -14.38 10.78
C ALA A 290 14.33 -15.88 10.47
N GLU A 291 14.66 -16.23 9.22
CA GLU A 291 14.97 -17.62 8.90
C GLU A 291 16.06 -18.13 9.86
N PRO A 292 15.90 -19.32 10.46
CA PRO A 292 16.91 -19.87 11.35
C PRO A 292 18.18 -20.14 10.56
N VAL A 293 19.19 -19.27 10.72
CA VAL A 293 20.49 -19.38 10.07
C VAL A 293 21.02 -20.80 10.25
N SER A 294 21.02 -21.57 9.15
CA SER A 294 21.44 -22.96 9.17
C SER A 294 22.87 -23.05 9.67
N ALA A 295 23.06 -23.65 10.85
CA ALA A 295 24.35 -23.82 11.50
C ALA A 295 25.22 -24.92 10.84
N ALA A 296 25.19 -24.98 9.51
CA ALA A 296 25.76 -26.03 8.67
C ALA A 296 26.90 -25.51 7.76
N ALA A 297 27.84 -24.77 8.35
CA ALA A 297 29.16 -24.51 7.75
C ALA A 297 30.22 -24.26 8.85
N ARG A 298 30.82 -25.34 9.36
CA ARG A 298 32.09 -25.36 10.11
C ARG A 298 32.93 -26.54 9.63
#